data_AF-A0A1U7U743-F1
#
_entry.id   AF-A0A1U7U743-F1
#
_cell.length_a   1.000
_cell.length_b   1.000
_cell.length_c   1.000
_cell.angle_alpha   90.00
_cell.angle_beta   90.00
_cell.angle_gamma   90.00
#
_symmetry.space_group_name_H-M   'P 1'
#
loop_
_entity.id
_entity.type
_entity.pdbx_description
1 polymer ?
#
loop_
_entity_poly.entity_id
_entity_poly.type
_entity_poly.pdbx_seq_one_letter_code
_entity_poly.pdbx_strand_id
1 'polypeptide(L)'
;MGAWQRLRHVGGLSFWGGGGAAAPLGGGRALACRRQLSGAESETLKQRRTQIMSRGLPKQKPIEGVKQVIVVASGKGGVGKSTTAVNLALALAANDSSKAIGLLDVDVYGPSIPKMMNLKGNPELSQNNLMRPLLNYGIACMSMGFLVEETAPVVWRGLMVMSAIEKLLRQVDWGQLDYLVVDMPPGTGDVQLSVSQNIPIS
;
A
#
# COMPACT_ATOMS: atom_id res chain seq x y z
N MET A 1 -21.99 42.00 -0.64
CA MET A 1 -20.88 41.99 0.34
C MET A 1 -21.33 41.20 1.56
N GLY A 2 -21.15 39.88 1.54
CA GLY A 2 -21.68 38.97 2.57
C GLY A 2 -20.62 38.63 3.61
N ALA A 3 -20.82 39.09 4.84
CA ALA A 3 -19.97 38.78 5.99
C ALA A 3 -20.45 37.48 6.66
N TRP A 4 -19.61 36.45 6.60
CA TRP A 4 -19.79 35.20 7.34
C TRP A 4 -19.13 35.34 8.72
N GLN A 5 -19.94 35.45 9.78
CA GLN A 5 -19.46 35.34 11.16
C GLN A 5 -19.80 33.96 11.73
N ARG A 6 -18.76 33.34 12.29
CA ARG A 6 -18.70 32.01 12.91
C ARG A 6 -19.75 31.85 14.01
N LEU A 7 -20.58 30.82 13.89
CA LEU A 7 -21.23 30.18 15.04
C LEU A 7 -20.18 29.36 15.81
N ARG A 8 -19.87 29.76 17.04
CA ARG A 8 -19.45 28.83 18.10
C ARG A 8 -20.59 28.75 19.10
N HIS A 9 -21.23 27.59 19.16
CA HIS A 9 -22.10 27.20 20.25
C HIS A 9 -21.25 27.05 21.52
N VAL A 10 -21.58 27.82 22.56
CA VAL A 10 -21.30 27.47 23.95
C VAL A 10 -22.65 27.55 24.66
N GLY A 11 -23.25 26.38 24.93
CA GLY A 11 -24.29 26.26 25.95
C GLY A 11 -23.67 26.68 27.29
N GLY A 12 -24.28 27.55 28.06
CA GLY A 12 -25.64 27.40 28.54
C GLY A 12 -25.56 26.74 29.91
N LEU A 13 -25.35 27.54 30.95
CA LEU A 13 -25.88 27.29 32.29
C LEU A 13 -25.76 28.59 33.10
N SER A 14 -26.92 29.20 33.33
CA SER A 14 -27.15 30.30 34.25
C SER A 14 -27.30 29.76 35.67
N PHE A 15 -26.61 30.35 36.64
CA PHE A 15 -27.01 30.24 38.05
C PHE A 15 -26.80 31.57 38.79
N TRP A 16 -27.84 31.96 39.51
CA TRP A 16 -27.96 33.13 40.36
C TRP A 16 -26.95 33.15 41.51
N GLY A 17 -26.50 34.35 41.89
CA GLY A 17 -25.74 34.58 43.12
C GLY A 17 -26.11 35.92 43.76
N GLY A 18 -26.91 35.86 44.82
CA GLY A 18 -27.13 36.96 45.76
C GLY A 18 -27.11 36.42 47.18
N GLY A 19 -26.29 37.03 48.05
CA GLY A 19 -26.42 36.95 49.50
C GLY A 19 -25.44 36.03 50.25
N GLY A 20 -24.34 36.64 50.72
CA GLY A 20 -23.77 36.51 52.08
C GLY A 20 -23.46 35.13 52.68
N ALA A 21 -22.17 34.83 52.87
CA ALA A 21 -21.53 34.46 54.15
C ALA A 21 -20.11 33.93 53.89
N ALA A 22 -19.14 34.37 54.68
CA ALA A 22 -17.73 34.00 54.58
C ALA A 22 -17.37 32.77 55.44
N ALA A 23 -16.42 31.96 54.94
CA ALA A 23 -15.39 31.12 55.62
C ALA A 23 -15.27 29.70 55.02
N PRO A 24 -14.13 28.99 55.18
CA PRO A 24 -12.73 29.40 55.08
C PRO A 24 -11.99 28.65 53.94
N LEU A 25 -10.75 29.06 53.69
CA LEU A 25 -9.80 28.47 52.74
C LEU A 25 -9.63 26.95 52.95
N GLY A 26 -10.12 26.13 52.01
CA GLY A 26 -9.92 24.69 51.96
C GLY A 26 -9.19 24.30 50.67
N GLY A 27 -7.92 23.89 50.79
CA GLY A 27 -7.09 23.47 49.68
C GLY A 27 -7.63 22.25 48.94
N GLY A 28 -8.23 22.47 47.76
CA GLY A 28 -8.60 21.42 46.84
C GLY A 28 -7.38 20.88 46.09
N ARG A 29 -6.82 19.77 46.56
CA ARG A 29 -5.80 18.99 45.85
C ARG A 29 -6.36 18.55 44.49
N ALA A 30 -5.83 19.12 43.41
CA ALA A 30 -5.94 18.50 42.09
C ALA A 30 -5.27 17.13 42.15
N LEU A 31 -6.08 16.05 42.10
CA LEU A 31 -5.58 14.69 41.95
C LEU A 31 -5.04 14.53 40.52
N ALA A 32 -3.83 15.02 40.29
CA ALA A 32 -3.05 14.61 39.14
C ALA A 32 -2.73 13.13 39.34
N CYS A 33 -3.38 12.25 38.59
CA CYS A 33 -3.01 10.84 38.50
C CYS A 33 -1.66 10.75 37.77
N ARG A 34 -0.59 11.11 38.48
CA ARG A 34 0.79 10.92 38.05
C ARG A 34 1.10 9.45 38.27
N ARG A 35 0.78 8.63 37.27
CA ARG A 35 1.27 7.24 37.23
C ARG A 35 2.79 7.31 37.16
N GLN A 36 3.46 7.18 38.31
CA GLN A 36 4.91 7.05 38.37
C GLN A 36 5.24 5.72 37.69
N LEU A 37 5.76 5.80 36.47
CA LEU A 37 6.30 4.66 35.77
C LEU A 37 7.37 4.05 36.67
N SER A 38 7.23 2.77 36.98
CA SER A 38 8.26 2.03 37.70
C SER A 38 9.58 2.09 36.90
N GLY A 39 10.72 1.99 37.58
CA GLY A 39 12.04 2.03 36.91
C GLY A 39 12.14 1.01 35.75
N ALA A 40 11.54 -0.17 35.94
CA ALA A 40 11.46 -1.23 34.94
C ALA A 40 10.60 -0.87 33.71
N GLU A 41 9.48 -0.16 33.89
CA GLU A 41 8.65 0.34 32.77
C GLU A 41 9.37 1.44 31.98
N SER A 42 10.17 2.28 32.66
CA SER A 42 10.96 3.32 32.01
C SER A 42 12.13 2.75 31.20
N GLU A 43 12.78 1.71 31.70
CA GLU A 43 13.86 0.99 31.00
C GLU A 43 13.36 0.20 29.80
N THR A 44 12.22 -0.50 29.94
CA THR A 44 11.59 -1.21 28.81
C THR A 44 11.11 -0.25 27.72
N LEU A 45 10.61 0.94 28.08
CA LEU A 45 10.28 2.00 27.12
C LEU A 45 11.50 2.58 26.42
N LYS A 46 12.62 2.78 27.15
CA LYS A 46 13.89 3.19 26.54
C LYS A 46 14.41 2.12 25.58
N GLN A 47 14.42 0.85 25.98
CA GLN A 47 14.83 -0.26 25.12
C GLN A 47 13.96 -0.39 23.87
N ARG A 48 12.63 -0.27 24.00
CA ARG A 48 11.72 -0.25 22.84
C ARG A 48 11.98 0.94 21.93
N ARG A 49 12.24 2.14 22.48
CA ARG A 49 12.61 3.32 21.68
C ARG A 49 13.91 3.11 20.93
N THR A 50 14.95 2.59 21.59
CA THR A 50 16.23 2.29 20.94
C THR A 50 16.07 1.22 19.86
N GLN A 51 15.23 0.20 20.08
CA GLN A 51 14.91 -0.85 19.12
C GLN A 51 14.10 -0.34 17.91
N ILE A 52 13.19 0.61 18.12
CA ILE A 52 12.43 1.25 17.03
C ILE A 52 13.35 2.19 16.24
N MET A 53 14.23 2.93 16.92
CA MET A 53 15.20 3.84 16.31
C MET A 53 16.34 3.11 15.58
N SER A 54 16.62 1.83 15.92
CA SER A 54 17.61 1.01 15.24
C SER A 54 17.05 0.21 14.05
N ARG A 55 15.72 0.21 13.84
CA ARG A 55 15.13 -0.35 12.62
C ARG A 55 15.43 0.60 11.46
N GLY A 56 16.40 0.21 10.63
CA GLY A 56 16.62 0.83 9.32
C GLY A 56 15.42 0.64 8.38
N LEU A 57 15.56 1.08 7.12
CA LEU A 57 14.53 0.85 6.09
C LEU A 57 14.12 -0.63 6.04
N PRO A 58 12.85 -0.93 5.72
CA PRO A 58 12.39 -2.31 5.55
C PRO A 58 13.35 -3.06 4.62
N LYS A 59 13.79 -4.26 5.04
CA LYS A 59 14.59 -5.10 4.16
C LYS A 59 13.71 -5.55 2.99
N GLN A 60 14.09 -5.16 1.78
CA GLN A 60 13.47 -5.63 0.55
C GLN A 60 13.51 -7.16 0.50
N LYS A 61 12.37 -7.77 0.17
CA LYS A 61 12.23 -9.22 0.03
C LYS A 61 12.11 -9.57 -1.46
N PRO A 62 12.99 -10.41 -2.01
CA PRO A 62 12.87 -10.90 -3.38
C PRO A 62 11.51 -11.58 -3.63
N ILE A 63 11.01 -11.50 -4.86
CA ILE A 63 9.84 -12.28 -5.28
C ILE A 63 10.31 -13.70 -5.55
N GLU A 64 9.58 -14.69 -5.04
CA GLU A 64 9.94 -16.10 -5.19
C GLU A 64 9.91 -16.49 -6.67
N GLY A 65 10.95 -17.21 -7.10
CA GLY A 65 11.06 -17.67 -8.49
C GLY A 65 11.50 -16.62 -9.51
N VAL A 66 11.74 -15.37 -9.11
CA VAL A 66 12.10 -14.27 -10.03
C VAL A 66 13.56 -13.87 -9.84
N LYS A 67 14.37 -13.98 -10.90
CA LYS A 67 15.79 -13.60 -10.86
C LYS A 67 15.99 -12.09 -10.86
N GLN A 68 15.28 -11.36 -11.73
CA GLN A 68 15.44 -9.92 -11.91
C GLN A 68 14.08 -9.23 -12.05
N VAL A 69 13.94 -8.06 -11.45
CA VAL A 69 12.71 -7.26 -11.49
C VAL A 69 12.98 -5.92 -12.17
N ILE A 70 12.25 -5.66 -13.25
CA ILE A 70 12.34 -4.42 -14.03
C ILE A 70 11.10 -3.60 -13.75
N VAL A 71 11.26 -2.40 -13.19
CA VAL A 71 10.13 -1.54 -12.83
C VAL A 71 9.93 -0.45 -13.88
N VAL A 72 8.71 -0.36 -14.41
CA VAL A 72 8.29 0.69 -15.34
C VAL A 72 7.39 1.66 -14.59
N ALA A 73 7.88 2.89 -14.36
CA ALA A 73 7.19 3.91 -13.58
C ALA A 73 7.04 5.23 -14.34
N SER A 74 6.04 6.03 -13.94
CA SER A 74 5.80 7.37 -14.50
C SER A 74 5.32 8.33 -13.43
N GLY A 75 5.80 9.58 -13.49
CA GLY A 75 5.30 10.66 -12.63
C GLY A 75 3.91 11.20 -13.02
N LYS A 76 3.41 10.85 -14.22
CA LYS A 76 2.11 11.31 -14.75
C LYS A 76 1.29 10.15 -15.33
N GLY A 77 -0.03 10.26 -15.23
CA GLY A 77 -0.95 9.35 -15.92
C GLY A 77 -0.97 9.62 -17.44
N GLY A 78 -1.26 8.58 -18.23
CA GLY A 78 -1.50 8.72 -19.68
C GLY A 78 -0.27 8.84 -20.58
N VAL A 79 0.95 8.65 -20.06
CA VAL A 79 2.18 8.73 -20.87
C VAL A 79 2.51 7.46 -21.68
N GLY A 80 1.66 6.43 -21.62
CA GLY A 80 1.91 5.14 -22.28
C GLY A 80 2.78 4.17 -21.47
N LYS A 81 2.94 4.37 -20.16
CA LYS A 81 3.72 3.50 -19.26
C LYS A 81 3.39 2.01 -19.43
N SER A 82 2.11 1.63 -19.36
CA SER A 82 1.67 0.24 -19.51
C SER A 82 1.96 -0.32 -20.91
N THR A 83 1.83 0.51 -21.94
CA THR A 83 2.20 0.15 -23.32
C THR A 83 3.69 -0.10 -23.44
N THR A 84 4.54 0.70 -22.78
CA THR A 84 5.98 0.47 -22.72
C THR A 84 6.30 -0.81 -21.95
N ALA A 85 5.63 -1.09 -20.83
CA ALA A 85 5.85 -2.31 -20.05
C ALA A 85 5.53 -3.58 -20.85
N VAL A 86 4.38 -3.62 -21.54
CA VAL A 86 3.99 -4.74 -22.40
C VAL A 86 5.00 -4.94 -23.54
N ASN A 87 5.34 -3.87 -24.26
CA ASN A 87 6.29 -3.97 -25.37
C ASN A 87 7.70 -4.37 -24.91
N LEU A 88 8.13 -3.91 -23.73
CA LEU A 88 9.40 -4.31 -23.13
C LEU A 88 9.40 -5.82 -22.83
N ALA A 89 8.34 -6.34 -22.22
CA ALA A 89 8.22 -7.77 -21.92
C ALA A 89 8.23 -8.62 -23.21
N LEU A 90 7.48 -8.20 -24.23
CA LEU A 90 7.47 -8.85 -25.55
C LEU A 90 8.83 -8.77 -26.25
N ALA A 91 9.51 -7.64 -26.19
CA ALA A 91 10.83 -7.47 -26.77
C ALA A 91 11.88 -8.35 -26.08
N LEU A 92 11.82 -8.48 -24.76
CA LEU A 92 12.69 -9.39 -24.00
C LEU A 92 12.46 -10.85 -24.42
N ALA A 93 11.21 -11.27 -24.52
CA ALA A 93 10.86 -12.62 -24.96
C ALA A 93 11.26 -12.88 -26.42
N ALA A 94 11.12 -11.88 -27.30
CA ALA A 94 11.49 -11.99 -28.71
C ALA A 94 13.00 -11.98 -28.95
N ASN A 95 13.76 -11.26 -28.13
CA ASN A 95 15.22 -11.19 -28.23
C ASN A 95 15.88 -12.49 -27.74
N ASP A 96 15.33 -13.12 -26.71
CA ASP A 96 15.86 -14.37 -26.17
C ASP A 96 14.75 -15.34 -25.76
N SER A 97 14.45 -16.27 -26.67
CA SER A 97 13.43 -17.31 -26.45
C SER A 97 13.74 -18.28 -25.31
N SER A 98 14.98 -18.31 -24.80
CA SER A 98 15.34 -19.16 -23.67
C SER A 98 14.94 -18.56 -22.32
N LYS A 99 14.61 -17.26 -22.30
CA LYS A 99 14.30 -16.54 -21.06
C LYS A 99 12.81 -16.57 -20.75
N ALA A 100 12.50 -16.88 -19.51
CA ALA A 100 11.14 -16.84 -19.00
C ALA A 100 10.79 -15.42 -18.53
N ILE A 101 9.75 -14.83 -19.12
CA ILE A 101 9.34 -13.44 -18.88
C ILE A 101 7.97 -13.40 -18.20
N GLY A 102 7.88 -12.62 -17.13
CA GLY A 102 6.62 -12.26 -16.49
C GLY A 102 6.28 -10.78 -16.66
N LEU A 103 4.99 -10.48 -16.59
CA LEU A 103 4.44 -9.13 -16.58
C LEU A 103 3.47 -9.00 -15.40
N LEU A 104 3.72 -8.03 -14.53
CA LEU A 104 2.89 -7.72 -13.37
C LEU A 104 2.35 -6.29 -13.46
N ASP A 105 1.04 -6.15 -13.42
CA ASP A 105 0.34 -4.87 -13.37
C ASP A 105 -0.14 -4.57 -11.94
N VAL A 106 0.42 -3.51 -11.35
CA VAL A 106 0.03 -3.02 -10.01
C VAL A 106 -0.78 -1.73 -10.08
N ASP A 107 -1.31 -1.36 -11.26
CA ASP A 107 -2.22 -0.21 -11.39
C ASP A 107 -3.65 -0.60 -10.96
N VAL A 108 -4.07 -0.07 -9.81
CA VAL A 108 -5.38 -0.38 -9.21
C VAL A 108 -6.51 0.39 -9.90
N TYR A 109 -6.22 1.58 -10.43
CA TYR A 109 -7.25 2.53 -10.87
C TYR A 109 -7.55 2.42 -12.37
N GLY A 110 -6.62 1.88 -13.14
CA GLY A 110 -6.77 1.71 -14.58
C GLY A 110 -5.95 0.55 -15.14
N PRO A 111 -6.16 -0.69 -14.66
CA PRO A 111 -5.43 -1.84 -15.17
C PRO A 111 -5.69 -1.99 -16.66
N SER A 112 -4.64 -1.88 -17.46
CA SER A 112 -4.73 -1.90 -18.93
C SER A 112 -4.05 -3.12 -19.54
N ILE A 113 -3.22 -3.81 -18.75
CA ILE A 113 -2.49 -5.01 -19.18
C ILE A 113 -3.42 -6.18 -19.53
N PRO A 114 -4.49 -6.50 -18.76
CA PRO A 114 -5.44 -7.55 -19.16
C PRO A 114 -5.98 -7.37 -20.57
N LYS A 115 -6.36 -6.13 -20.91
CA LYS A 115 -6.88 -5.78 -22.23
C LYS A 115 -5.82 -5.85 -23.32
N MET A 116 -4.62 -5.30 -23.07
CA MET A 116 -3.52 -5.32 -24.05
C MET A 116 -3.00 -6.73 -24.32
N MET A 117 -2.99 -7.58 -23.30
CA MET A 117 -2.60 -8.99 -23.42
C MET A 117 -3.76 -9.90 -23.84
N ASN A 118 -4.94 -9.36 -24.17
CA ASN A 118 -6.14 -10.13 -24.53
C ASN A 118 -6.46 -11.28 -23.54
N LEU A 119 -6.33 -10.98 -22.25
CA LEU A 119 -6.57 -11.91 -21.14
C LEU A 119 -7.92 -11.60 -20.49
N LYS A 120 -8.68 -12.65 -20.19
CA LYS A 120 -9.98 -12.56 -19.52
C LYS A 120 -10.11 -13.68 -18.49
N GLY A 121 -10.90 -13.42 -17.45
CA GLY A 121 -11.13 -14.36 -16.36
C GLY A 121 -10.26 -14.08 -15.15
N ASN A 122 -10.42 -14.94 -14.14
CA ASN A 122 -9.75 -14.82 -12.85
C ASN A 122 -8.65 -15.88 -12.74
N PRO A 123 -7.53 -15.58 -12.06
CA PRO A 123 -6.47 -16.57 -11.84
C PRO A 123 -6.98 -17.72 -10.98
N GLU A 124 -6.69 -18.93 -11.42
CA GLU A 124 -6.94 -20.14 -10.63
C GLU A 124 -5.93 -20.24 -9.47
N LEU A 125 -6.31 -20.96 -8.42
CA LEU A 125 -5.40 -21.27 -7.33
C LEU A 125 -4.65 -22.58 -7.60
N SER A 126 -3.35 -22.58 -7.35
CA SER A 126 -2.52 -23.79 -7.34
C SER A 126 -2.82 -24.64 -6.11
N GLN A 127 -2.27 -25.87 -6.08
CA GLN A 127 -2.36 -26.76 -4.91
C GLN A 127 -1.81 -26.14 -3.62
N ASN A 128 -0.91 -25.15 -3.75
CA ASN A 128 -0.32 -24.42 -2.63
C ASN A 128 -1.10 -23.14 -2.28
N ASN A 129 -2.33 -22.96 -2.77
CA ASN A 129 -3.14 -21.75 -2.63
C ASN A 129 -2.48 -20.47 -3.18
N LEU A 130 -1.63 -20.60 -4.21
CA LEU A 130 -1.03 -19.46 -4.91
C LEU A 130 -1.80 -19.18 -6.20
N MET A 131 -1.96 -17.90 -6.57
CA MET A 131 -2.64 -17.51 -7.80
C MET A 131 -1.75 -17.83 -9.00
N ARG A 132 -2.29 -18.57 -9.97
CA ARG A 132 -1.59 -18.87 -11.22
C ARG A 132 -1.74 -17.70 -12.20
N PRO A 133 -0.64 -17.10 -12.68
CA PRO A 133 -0.71 -16.04 -13.67
C PRO A 133 -1.31 -16.57 -14.97
N LEU A 134 -2.04 -15.71 -15.68
CA LEU A 134 -2.63 -16.04 -16.97
C LEU A 134 -1.54 -15.93 -18.04
N LEU A 135 -1.57 -16.81 -19.04
CA LEU A 135 -0.53 -16.83 -20.08
C LEU A 135 -1.10 -16.29 -21.41
N ASN A 136 -0.41 -15.35 -22.04
CA ASN A 136 -0.59 -15.06 -23.46
C ASN A 136 0.72 -14.58 -24.09
N TYR A 137 0.88 -14.79 -25.40
CA TYR A 137 2.09 -14.44 -26.17
C TYR A 137 3.39 -15.01 -25.56
N GLY A 138 3.30 -16.14 -24.84
CA GLY A 138 4.43 -16.73 -24.12
C GLY A 138 4.84 -16.01 -22.84
N ILE A 139 4.06 -15.03 -22.37
CA ILE A 139 4.35 -14.22 -21.18
C ILE A 139 3.35 -14.54 -20.07
N ALA A 140 3.85 -14.86 -18.88
CA ALA A 140 3.04 -15.01 -17.69
C ALA A 140 2.60 -13.64 -17.17
N CYS A 141 1.30 -13.42 -17.05
CA CYS A 141 0.71 -12.12 -16.74
C CYS A 141 -0.13 -12.20 -15.48
N MET A 142 0.09 -11.26 -14.56
CA MET A 142 -0.78 -11.01 -13.43
C MET A 142 -1.13 -9.52 -13.36
N SER A 143 -2.36 -9.18 -12.97
CA SER A 143 -2.82 -7.80 -12.88
C SER A 143 -3.81 -7.61 -11.75
N MET A 144 -3.80 -6.42 -11.16
CA MET A 144 -4.92 -5.95 -10.32
C MET A 144 -6.26 -6.12 -11.01
N GLY A 145 -6.34 -5.92 -12.34
CA GLY A 145 -7.56 -6.09 -13.11
C GLY A 145 -8.16 -7.50 -13.11
N PHE A 146 -7.40 -8.53 -12.72
CA PHE A 146 -7.95 -9.88 -12.51
C PHE A 146 -8.52 -10.10 -11.11
N LEU A 147 -8.20 -9.22 -10.16
CA LEU A 147 -8.70 -9.28 -8.79
C LEU A 147 -9.92 -8.39 -8.57
N VAL A 148 -10.25 -7.53 -9.54
CA VAL A 148 -11.37 -6.60 -9.48
C VAL A 148 -12.43 -7.04 -10.50
N GLU A 149 -13.62 -7.38 -10.03
CA GLU A 149 -14.75 -7.61 -10.93
C GLU A 149 -15.19 -6.28 -11.58
N GLU A 150 -15.24 -6.24 -12.92
CA GLU A 150 -15.59 -5.03 -13.70
C GLU A 150 -17.01 -4.49 -13.40
N THR A 151 -17.87 -5.28 -12.74
CA THR A 151 -19.32 -5.03 -12.64
C THR A 151 -19.75 -4.17 -11.46
N ALA A 152 -18.87 -3.84 -10.50
CA ALA A 152 -19.23 -2.99 -9.38
C ALA A 152 -18.14 -1.94 -9.06
N PRO A 153 -18.48 -0.64 -8.96
CA PRO A 153 -17.54 0.37 -8.51
C PRO A 153 -17.19 0.13 -7.03
N VAL A 154 -16.08 -0.56 -6.78
CA VAL A 154 -15.53 -0.79 -5.44
C VAL A 154 -14.77 0.47 -5.01
N VAL A 155 -15.14 1.02 -3.85
CA VAL A 155 -14.36 2.09 -3.22
C VAL A 155 -13.11 1.48 -2.58
N TRP A 156 -11.99 1.61 -3.26
CA TRP A 156 -10.70 1.14 -2.77
C TRP A 156 -10.21 2.00 -1.60
N ARG A 157 -10.19 1.42 -0.39
CA ARG A 157 -9.52 2.03 0.77
C ARG A 157 -8.03 1.71 0.69
N GLY A 158 -7.17 2.61 1.16
CA GLY A 158 -5.71 2.44 1.07
C GLY A 158 -5.19 1.09 1.59
N LEU A 159 -5.73 0.61 2.72
CA LEU A 159 -5.36 -0.71 3.27
C LEU A 159 -5.72 -1.88 2.35
N MET A 160 -6.83 -1.80 1.61
CA MET A 160 -7.24 -2.83 0.66
C MET A 160 -6.30 -2.87 -0.54
N VAL A 161 -5.93 -1.69 -1.04
CA VAL A 161 -4.96 -1.54 -2.13
C VAL A 161 -3.64 -2.17 -1.74
N MET A 162 -3.11 -1.80 -0.57
CA MET A 162 -1.85 -2.34 -0.06
C MET A 162 -1.90 -3.85 0.11
N SER A 163 -3.01 -4.39 0.62
CA SER A 163 -3.19 -5.84 0.79
C SER A 163 -3.24 -6.56 -0.56
N ALA A 164 -3.90 -5.98 -1.57
CA ALA A 164 -3.99 -6.55 -2.90
C ALA A 164 -2.62 -6.55 -3.62
N ILE A 165 -1.84 -5.47 -3.48
CA ILE A 165 -0.47 -5.40 -4.01
C ILE A 165 0.42 -6.45 -3.35
N GLU A 166 0.36 -6.59 -2.02
CA GLU A 166 1.12 -7.63 -1.33
C GLU A 166 0.70 -9.04 -1.81
N LYS A 167 -0.59 -9.25 -2.07
CA LYS A 167 -1.11 -10.48 -2.67
C LYS A 167 -0.49 -10.74 -4.05
N LEU A 168 -0.42 -9.72 -4.90
CA LEU A 168 0.20 -9.83 -6.24
C LEU A 168 1.71 -10.06 -6.19
N LEU A 169 2.40 -9.52 -5.19
CA LEU A 169 3.85 -9.69 -5.04
C LEU A 169 4.24 -11.03 -4.41
N ARG A 170 3.38 -11.61 -3.55
CA ARG A 170 3.74 -12.76 -2.69
C ARG A 170 2.88 -14.00 -2.87
N GLN A 171 1.66 -13.87 -3.37
CA GLN A 171 0.72 -14.98 -3.50
C GLN A 171 0.48 -15.35 -4.97
N VAL A 172 1.53 -15.27 -5.78
CA VAL A 172 1.50 -15.61 -7.20
C VAL A 172 2.55 -16.68 -7.48
N ASP A 173 2.12 -17.73 -8.16
CA ASP A 173 2.98 -18.83 -8.59
C ASP A 173 3.65 -18.46 -9.92
N TRP A 174 4.74 -17.70 -9.84
CA TRP A 174 5.51 -17.27 -11.02
C TRP A 174 6.36 -18.39 -11.65
N GLY A 175 6.54 -19.52 -10.96
CA GLY A 175 7.46 -20.56 -11.39
C GLY A 175 8.92 -20.08 -11.35
N GLN A 176 9.60 -20.13 -12.50
CA GLN A 176 10.98 -19.64 -12.65
C GLN A 176 11.01 -18.60 -13.77
N LEU A 177 11.26 -17.33 -13.42
CA LEU A 177 11.35 -16.21 -14.34
C LEU A 177 12.76 -15.61 -14.33
N ASP A 178 13.27 -15.29 -15.51
CA ASP A 178 14.49 -14.51 -15.67
C ASP A 178 14.22 -13.03 -15.44
N TYR A 179 13.12 -12.52 -15.99
CA TYR A 179 12.69 -11.14 -15.82
C TYR A 179 11.22 -11.05 -15.46
N LEU A 180 10.91 -10.24 -14.45
CA LEU A 180 9.56 -9.77 -14.17
C LEU A 180 9.48 -8.28 -14.45
N VAL A 181 8.71 -7.89 -15.46
CA VAL A 181 8.41 -6.49 -15.76
C VAL A 181 7.22 -6.07 -14.90
N VAL A 182 7.36 -4.99 -14.13
CA VAL A 182 6.30 -4.49 -13.24
C VAL A 182 5.85 -3.11 -13.69
N ASP A 183 4.57 -3.01 -14.04
CA ASP A 183 3.91 -1.76 -14.40
C ASP A 183 3.37 -1.06 -13.16
N MET A 184 4.05 0.01 -12.73
CA MET A 184 3.67 0.78 -11.52
C MET A 184 2.39 1.59 -11.76
N PRO A 185 1.61 1.96 -10.74
CA PRO A 185 0.60 3.00 -10.93
C PRO A 185 1.24 4.37 -11.26
N PRO A 186 0.47 5.33 -11.81
CA PRO A 186 0.98 6.66 -12.09
C PRO A 186 1.20 7.49 -10.82
N GLY A 187 2.23 8.34 -10.86
CA GLY A 187 2.58 9.29 -9.79
C GLY A 187 3.26 8.63 -8.60
N THR A 188 3.76 9.45 -7.67
CA THR A 188 4.56 9.02 -6.52
C THR A 188 3.70 8.70 -5.29
N GLY A 189 2.58 8.02 -5.50
CA GLY A 189 1.66 7.64 -4.42
C GLY A 189 2.22 6.56 -3.51
N ASP A 190 1.49 6.26 -2.43
CA ASP A 190 1.88 5.26 -1.42
C ASP A 190 2.16 3.87 -2.02
N VAL A 191 1.48 3.51 -3.11
CA VAL A 191 1.70 2.25 -3.83
C VAL A 191 3.10 2.17 -4.43
N GLN A 192 3.55 3.21 -5.15
CA GLN A 192 4.86 3.21 -5.78
C GLN A 192 5.97 3.12 -4.72
N LEU A 193 5.83 3.87 -3.63
CA LEU A 193 6.77 3.83 -2.52
C LEU A 193 6.80 2.45 -1.87
N SER A 194 5.63 1.87 -1.62
CA SER A 194 5.52 0.57 -0.98
C SER A 194 6.08 -0.56 -1.82
N VAL A 195 5.83 -0.58 -3.13
CA VAL A 195 6.44 -1.59 -4.02
C VAL A 195 7.96 -1.44 -3.99
N SER A 196 8.47 -0.21 -4.15
CA SER A 196 9.92 0.07 -4.15
C SER A 196 10.62 -0.30 -2.83
N GLN A 197 9.91 -0.25 -1.70
CA GLN A 197 10.44 -0.67 -0.39
C GLN A 197 10.33 -2.17 -0.15
N ASN A 198 9.42 -2.87 -0.82
CA ASN A 198 9.17 -4.29 -0.60
C ASN A 198 9.97 -5.20 -1.53
N ILE A 199 10.33 -4.75 -2.73
CA ILE A 199 11.05 -5.57 -3.72
C ILE A 199 12.43 -4.99 -4.06
N PRO A 200 13.45 -5.85 -4.22
CA PRO A 200 14.72 -5.43 -4.80
C PRO A 200 14.51 -5.12 -6.30
N ILE A 201 14.97 -3.95 -6.73
CA ILE A 201 14.88 -3.49 -8.12
C ILE A 201 16.30 -3.56 -8.72
N SER A 202 16.42 -4.00 -9.97
CA SER A 202 17.70 -4.19 -10.67
C SER A 202 17.87 -3.24 -11.85
#